data_AF-A0AA39STW6-F1
#
_entry.id   AF-A0AA39STW6-F1
#
_cell.length_a   1.000
_cell.length_b   1.000
_cell.length_c   1.000
_cell.angle_alpha   90.00
_cell.angle_beta   90.00
_cell.angle_gamma   90.00
#
_symmetry.space_group_name_H-M   'P 1'
#
loop_
_entity.id
_entity.type
_entity.pdbx_description
1 polymer ?
#
loop_
_entity_poly.entity_id
_entity_poly.type
_entity_poly.pdbx_seq_one_letter_code
_entity_poly.pdbx_strand_id
1 'polypeptide(L)'
;MERDCLSHGASANLHERLFMLSDSSQVHVYRKCKNVASVIQHSVGNGRKVRGPYCRIYETEGEIVKVVVPYRAKLLCQVLFSMGIV
;
A
#
# COMPACT_ATOMS: atom_id res chain seq x y z
N MET A 1 3.43 -13.22 -22.91
CA MET A 1 2.78 -13.35 -24.23
C MET A 1 1.44 -12.63 -24.26
N GLU A 2 0.38 -13.09 -23.55
CA GLU A 2 -0.94 -12.42 -23.65
C GLU A 2 -0.94 -10.94 -23.28
N ARG A 3 -0.21 -10.56 -22.23
CA ARG A 3 -0.04 -9.15 -21.85
C ARG A 3 0.53 -8.32 -23.00
N ASP A 4 1.55 -8.83 -23.67
CA ASP A 4 2.27 -8.10 -24.72
C ASP A 4 1.38 -7.99 -25.97
N CYS A 5 0.56 -9.01 -26.26
CA CYS A 5 -0.48 -8.97 -27.29
C CYS A 5 -1.56 -7.90 -27.01
N LEU A 6 -1.97 -7.76 -25.74
CA LEU A 6 -2.97 -6.77 -25.31
C LEU A 6 -2.37 -5.36 -25.17
N SER A 7 -1.05 -5.22 -25.23
CA SER A 7 -0.36 -3.92 -25.08
C SER A 7 -0.44 -3.03 -26.33
N HIS A 8 -1.12 -3.48 -27.39
CA HIS A 8 -1.34 -2.72 -28.62
C HIS A 8 -2.46 -1.65 -28.43
N GLY A 9 -2.26 -0.72 -27.49
CA GLY A 9 -3.18 0.39 -27.22
C GLY A 9 -4.39 0.06 -26.33
N ALA A 10 -4.58 -1.20 -25.92
CA ALA A 10 -5.70 -1.62 -25.07
C ALA A 10 -5.36 -1.57 -23.56
N SER A 11 -4.89 -0.40 -23.08
CA SER A 11 -4.46 -0.21 -21.69
C SER A 11 -5.58 -0.44 -20.66
N ALA A 12 -6.82 -0.05 -20.99
CA ALA A 12 -7.98 -0.28 -20.14
C ALA A 12 -8.25 -1.78 -19.94
N ASN A 13 -8.14 -2.58 -21.00
CA ASN A 13 -8.34 -4.03 -20.95
C ASN A 13 -7.25 -4.71 -20.11
N LEU A 14 -6.00 -4.24 -20.23
CA LEU A 14 -4.91 -4.70 -19.37
C LEU A 14 -5.16 -4.35 -17.90
N HIS A 15 -5.58 -3.12 -17.60
CA HIS A 15 -5.87 -2.70 -16.24
C HIS A 15 -7.04 -3.48 -15.63
N GLU A 16 -8.10 -3.72 -16.40
CA GLU A 16 -9.24 -4.52 -15.94
C GLU A 16 -8.80 -5.94 -15.61
N ARG A 17 -8.13 -6.63 -16.55
CA ARG A 17 -7.79 -8.04 -16.41
C ARG A 17 -6.67 -8.29 -15.40
N LEU A 18 -5.63 -7.45 -15.38
CA LEU A 18 -4.43 -7.68 -14.56
C LEU A 18 -4.45 -6.97 -13.20
N PHE A 19 -5.34 -6.01 -12.99
CA PHE A 19 -5.40 -5.27 -11.73
C PHE A 19 -6.80 -5.31 -11.10
N MET A 20 -7.84 -4.79 -11.78
CA MET A 20 -9.16 -4.65 -11.16
C MET A 20 -9.79 -6.00 -10.80
N LEU A 21 -9.79 -6.94 -11.76
CA LEU A 21 -10.39 -8.27 -11.61
C LEU A 21 -9.43 -9.32 -11.02
N SER A 22 -8.12 -9.08 -11.08
CA SER A 22 -7.11 -10.02 -10.60
C SER A 22 -6.93 -9.92 -9.09
N ASP A 23 -6.36 -8.82 -8.62
CA ASP A 23 -5.86 -8.71 -7.24
C ASP A 23 -5.85 -7.27 -6.73
N SER A 24 -6.88 -6.47 -7.04
CA SER A 24 -7.00 -5.11 -6.49
C SER A 24 -7.11 -5.13 -4.96
N SER A 25 -6.33 -4.28 -4.30
CA SER A 25 -6.30 -4.19 -2.84
C SER A 25 -6.05 -2.77 -2.36
N GLN A 26 -6.52 -2.41 -1.17
CA GLN A 26 -6.29 -1.08 -0.59
C GLN A 26 -5.15 -1.11 0.42
N VAL A 27 -4.29 -0.08 0.37
CA VAL A 27 -3.23 0.18 1.35
C VAL A 27 -3.27 1.63 1.80
N HIS A 28 -2.76 1.86 3.01
CA HIS A 28 -2.58 3.20 3.57
C HIS A 28 -1.16 3.67 3.25
N VAL A 29 -0.99 4.89 2.75
CA VAL A 29 0.32 5.47 2.43
C VAL A 29 0.42 6.84 3.09
N TYR A 30 1.54 7.11 3.74
CA TYR A 30 1.78 8.44 4.29
C TYR A 30 2.25 9.40 3.20
N ARG A 31 1.56 10.53 3.02
CA ARG A 31 1.73 11.41 1.85
C ARG A 31 3.15 11.96 1.70
N LYS A 32 3.82 12.29 2.80
CA LYS A 32 5.16 12.90 2.76
C LYS A 32 6.28 11.89 2.47
N CYS A 33 6.28 10.74 3.16
CA CYS A 33 7.33 9.73 2.98
C CYS A 33 7.05 8.73 1.85
N LYS A 34 5.81 8.69 1.35
CA LYS A 34 5.34 7.78 0.30
C LYS A 34 5.44 6.29 0.64
N ASN A 35 5.76 5.94 1.89
CA ASN A 35 5.82 4.56 2.34
C ASN A 35 4.48 4.08 2.88
N VAL A 36 4.26 2.78 2.76
CA VAL A 36 3.04 2.12 3.22
C VAL A 36 2.96 2.21 4.74
N ALA A 37 1.91 2.88 5.22
CA ALA A 37 1.59 2.96 6.64
C ALA A 37 1.03 1.62 7.12
N SER A 38 1.57 1.13 8.24
CA SER A 38 1.11 -0.11 8.86
C SER A 38 -0.01 0.22 9.85
N VAL A 39 -1.02 -0.64 9.91
CA VAL A 39 -2.05 -0.54 10.95
C VAL A 39 -1.51 -1.21 12.20
N ILE A 40 -1.05 -0.41 13.15
CA ILE A 40 -0.51 -0.88 14.43
C ILE A 40 -1.30 -0.31 15.59
N GLN A 41 -1.08 -0.87 16.77
CA GLN A 41 -1.50 -0.26 18.00
C GLN A 41 -0.35 0.62 18.50
N HIS A 42 -0.58 1.92 18.62
CA HIS A 42 0.41 2.89 19.10
C HIS A 42 -0.17 3.69 20.27
N SER A 43 0.72 4.24 21.10
CA SER A 43 0.31 5.08 22.23
C SER A 43 0.05 6.49 21.75
N VAL A 44 -1.12 7.00 22.08
CA VAL A 44 -1.49 8.41 21.97
C VAL A 44 -1.32 9.04 23.35
N GLY A 45 -1.23 10.37 23.43
CA GLY A 45 -1.13 11.11 24.69
C GLY A 45 -2.13 10.61 25.75
N ASN A 46 -1.73 10.68 27.03
CA ASN A 46 -2.42 10.10 28.20
C ASN A 46 -2.43 8.56 28.28
N GLY A 47 -1.48 7.87 27.64
CA GLY A 47 -1.33 6.41 27.75
C GLY A 47 -2.44 5.60 27.07
N ARG A 48 -3.30 6.26 26.29
CA ARG A 48 -4.36 5.62 25.51
C ARG A 48 -3.73 4.94 24.29
N LYS A 49 -4.00 3.65 24.12
CA LYS A 49 -3.56 2.91 22.93
C LYS A 49 -4.66 2.94 21.87
N VAL A 50 -4.35 3.48 20.71
CA VAL A 50 -5.27 3.50 19.55
C VAL A 50 -4.72 2.58 18.48
N ARG A 51 -5.61 1.87 17.79
CA ARG A 51 -5.25 1.05 16.62
C ARG A 51 -5.59 1.85 15.37
N GLY A 52 -4.58 2.22 14.60
CA GLY A 52 -4.75 3.05 13.42
C GLY A 52 -3.61 2.90 12.42
N PRO A 53 -3.78 3.41 11.20
CA PRO A 53 -2.67 3.52 10.27
C PRO A 53 -1.65 4.51 10.84
N TYR A 54 -0.39 4.11 10.87
CA TYR A 54 0.68 4.88 11.48
C TYR A 54 1.94 4.80 10.62
N CYS A 55 2.58 5.94 10.40
CA CYS A 55 3.87 5.99 9.72
C CYS A 55 4.98 5.69 10.71
N ARG A 56 5.72 4.58 10.51
CA ARG A 56 6.83 4.20 11.39
C ARG A 56 8.11 5.01 11.17
N ILE A 57 8.25 5.70 10.04
CA ILE A 57 9.47 6.46 9.69
C ILE A 57 9.48 7.83 10.34
N TYR A 58 8.33 8.49 10.32
CA TYR A 58 8.13 9.82 10.92
C TYR A 58 7.36 9.77 12.25
N GLU A 59 7.04 8.56 12.72
CA GLU A 59 6.32 8.32 13.98
C GLU A 59 5.06 9.19 14.13
N THR A 60 4.18 9.14 13.12
CA THR A 60 3.02 10.03 13.06
C THR A 60 1.78 9.39 12.44
N GLU A 61 0.62 9.84 12.94
CA GLU A 61 -0.72 9.59 12.38
C GLU A 61 -1.14 10.66 11.36
N GLY A 62 -0.19 11.42 10.78
CA GLY A 62 -0.48 12.58 9.94
C GLY A 62 -1.25 12.27 8.65
N GLU A 63 -0.93 12.94 7.55
CA GLU A 63 -1.71 12.82 6.31
C GLU A 63 -1.52 11.45 5.62
N ILE A 64 -2.34 10.48 6.02
CA ILE A 64 -2.39 9.12 5.48
C ILE A 64 -3.53 9.03 4.48
N VAL A 65 -3.20 8.61 3.26
CA VAL A 65 -4.16 8.41 2.17
C VAL A 65 -4.36 6.92 1.87
N LYS A 66 -5.55 6.55 1.42
CA LYS A 66 -5.84 5.21 0.90
C LYS A 66 -5.58 5.17 -0.59
N VAL A 67 -4.85 4.16 -1.04
CA VAL A 67 -4.56 3.94 -2.47
C VAL A 67 -4.83 2.49 -2.83
N VAL A 68 -5.21 2.26 -4.09
CA VAL A 68 -5.44 0.91 -4.62
C VAL A 68 -4.17 0.42 -5.30
N VAL A 69 -3.71 -0.76 -4.91
CA VAL A 69 -2.49 -1.43 -5.40
C VAL A 69 -2.79 -2.91 -5.63
N PRO A 70 -2.05 -3.62 -6.50
CA PRO A 70 -2.20 -5.06 -6.57
C PRO A 70 -1.78 -5.69 -5.25
N TYR A 71 -2.48 -6.71 -4.79
CA TYR A 71 -2.23 -7.37 -3.51
C TYR A 71 -0.79 -7.90 -3.42
N ARG A 72 -0.23 -8.34 -4.55
CA ARG A 72 1.19 -8.73 -4.61
C ARG A 72 2.13 -7.58 -4.25
N ALA A 73 1.85 -6.35 -4.65
CA ALA A 73 2.68 -5.20 -4.28
C ALA A 73 2.60 -4.91 -2.78
N LYS A 74 1.42 -5.08 -2.16
CA LYS A 74 1.26 -4.98 -0.71
C LYS A 74 2.13 -6.02 0.01
N LEU A 75 2.11 -7.28 -0.42
CA LEU A 75 2.95 -8.34 0.15
C LEU A 75 4.44 -8.08 -0.08
N LEU A 76 4.83 -7.63 -1.28
CA LEU A 76 6.20 -7.27 -1.58
C LEU A 76 6.72 -6.19 -0.62
N CYS A 77 5.92 -5.15 -0.36
CA CYS A 77 6.28 -4.13 0.62
C CYS A 77 6.47 -4.74 2.02
N GLN A 78 5.63 -5.69 2.44
CA GLN A 78 5.78 -6.35 3.73
C GLN A 78 7.09 -7.15 3.82
N VAL A 79 7.44 -7.91 2.77
CA VAL A 79 8.68 -8.69 2.74
C VAL A 79 9.90 -7.77 2.77
N LEU A 80 9.89 -6.69 1.98
CA LEU A 80 10.98 -5.71 1.98
C LEU A 80 11.13 -5.03 3.36
N PHE A 81 10.03 -4.63 4.00
CA PHE A 81 10.09 -4.08 5.36
C PHE A 81 10.61 -5.09 6.39
N SER A 82 10.26 -6.37 6.28
CA SER A 82 10.81 -7.42 7.15
C SER A 82 12.32 -7.61 6.98
N MET A 83 12.87 -7.23 5.82
CA MET A 83 14.31 -7.23 5.54
C MET A 83 14.99 -5.90 5.89
N GLY A 84 14.25 -4.91 6.42
CA GLY A 84 14.77 -3.58 6.73
C GLY A 84 14.94 -2.67 5.50
N ILE A 85 14.34 -3.04 4.36
CA ILE A 85 14.32 -2.22 3.14
C ILE A 85 13.06 -1.35 3.19
N VAL A 86 13.27 -0.03 3.35
CA VAL A 86 12.25 1.00 3.58
C VAL A 86 12.20 2.02 2.47
#